data_AF-A0A9X1GE80-F1
#
_entry.id   AF-A0A9X1GE80-F1
#
_cell.length_a   1.000
_cell.length_b   1.000
_cell.length_c   1.000
_cell.angle_alpha   90.00
_cell.angle_beta   90.00
_cell.angle_gamma   90.00
#
_symmetry.space_group_name_H-M   'P 1'
#
loop_
_entity.id
_entity.type
_entity.pdbx_description
1 polymer ?
#
loop_
_entity_poly.entity_id
_entity_poly.type
_entity_poly.pdbx_seq_one_letter_code
_entity_poly.pdbx_strand_id
1 'polypeptide(L)'
;MKKTFISTSVIVFSLFFSNGLLAKAQTIEEKIKEKDDKIEAIVKNKESAENYLTDLDNKITQLEKEYKKVLVEKNTSEKKLTEINQKITALEERIRLRNKLIEEQARNAQVNQKSDSIISVMVNAESLSDAVTAAIGMTKLISASNEIMQAQIDDKENLDELKKEAEKKVTDAEKETRSLEEKENDLIEAKLTQSIKINEISASLATEQSEKAKFENQKQEAEKRREEELKAIA
;
A
#
# COMPACT_ATOMS: atom_id res chain seq x y z
N MET A 1 -68.22 -62.39 26.19
CA MET A 1 -67.29 -61.63 25.31
C MET A 1 -67.30 -62.32 23.93
N LYS A 2 -68.00 -61.72 22.94
CA LYS A 2 -67.51 -61.28 21.61
C LYS A 2 -66.82 -62.40 20.79
N LYS A 3 -67.54 -63.16 19.96
CA LYS A 3 -68.06 -62.92 18.58
C LYS A 3 -66.97 -62.85 17.48
N THR A 4 -66.75 -64.00 16.82
CA THR A 4 -66.74 -64.27 15.36
C THR A 4 -66.64 -63.09 14.37
N PHE A 5 -65.72 -63.14 13.38
CA PHE A 5 -66.01 -63.45 11.95
C PHE A 5 -64.80 -63.22 11.03
N ILE A 6 -64.76 -64.06 9.99
CA ILE A 6 -63.92 -64.13 8.77
C ILE A 6 -64.16 -62.91 7.86
N SER A 7 -63.15 -62.44 7.09
CA SER A 7 -63.34 -62.02 5.68
C SER A 7 -62.03 -61.72 4.95
N THR A 8 -61.84 -62.41 3.82
CA THR A 8 -61.02 -62.04 2.65
C THR A 8 -61.38 -60.67 2.07
N SER A 9 -60.41 -59.91 1.55
CA SER A 9 -60.53 -59.17 0.27
C SER A 9 -59.19 -58.56 -0.18
N VAL A 10 -58.82 -58.86 -1.43
CA VAL A 10 -57.85 -58.12 -2.25
C VAL A 10 -58.36 -56.68 -2.43
N ILE A 11 -57.45 -55.69 -2.36
CA ILE A 11 -57.66 -54.36 -2.96
C ILE A 11 -56.42 -54.00 -3.78
N VAL A 12 -56.69 -53.86 -5.07
CA VAL A 12 -55.88 -53.31 -6.14
C VAL A 12 -56.03 -51.78 -6.13
N PHE A 13 -54.91 -51.06 -6.33
CA PHE A 13 -54.80 -49.72 -6.94
C PHE A 13 -55.37 -48.49 -6.22
N SER A 14 -54.49 -47.52 -5.94
CA SER A 14 -54.83 -46.08 -6.07
C SER A 14 -53.56 -45.23 -6.25
N LEU A 15 -53.33 -44.85 -7.51
CA LEU A 15 -52.62 -43.64 -7.91
C LEU A 15 -53.06 -42.47 -7.02
N PHE A 16 -52.15 -41.89 -6.25
CA PHE A 16 -52.33 -40.53 -5.75
C PHE A 16 -51.82 -39.55 -6.81
N PHE A 17 -52.63 -39.34 -7.84
CA PHE A 17 -52.68 -38.09 -8.58
C PHE A 17 -53.98 -37.37 -8.19
N SER A 18 -53.92 -36.47 -7.21
CA SER A 18 -54.90 -35.38 -7.09
C SER A 18 -54.47 -34.29 -6.10
N ASN A 19 -54.11 -33.15 -6.69
CA ASN A 19 -54.33 -31.77 -6.24
C ASN A 19 -53.42 -31.14 -5.15
N GLY A 20 -52.63 -30.17 -5.60
CA GLY A 20 -52.99 -28.79 -5.26
C GLY A 20 -52.07 -28.00 -4.33
N LEU A 21 -50.78 -28.29 -4.30
CA LEU A 21 -49.76 -27.28 -4.00
C LEU A 21 -48.78 -27.30 -5.16
N LEU A 22 -48.80 -26.26 -5.98
CA LEU A 22 -47.83 -26.00 -7.05
C LEU A 22 -46.45 -25.69 -6.46
N ALA A 23 -45.89 -26.62 -5.69
CA ALA A 23 -44.45 -26.77 -5.61
C ALA A 23 -44.09 -27.67 -6.79
N LYS A 24 -43.42 -27.13 -7.82
CA LYS A 24 -42.79 -27.98 -8.83
C LYS A 24 -41.85 -28.93 -8.08
N ALA A 25 -42.22 -30.21 -7.98
CA ALA A 25 -41.31 -31.23 -7.49
C ALA A 25 -40.21 -31.37 -8.55
N GLN A 26 -39.03 -30.83 -8.26
CA GLN A 26 -37.88 -30.93 -9.17
C GLN A 26 -37.50 -32.40 -9.36
N THR A 27 -37.24 -32.80 -10.60
CA THR A 27 -36.72 -34.13 -10.91
C THR A 27 -35.25 -34.26 -10.47
N ILE A 28 -34.75 -35.49 -10.31
CA ILE A 28 -33.32 -35.72 -10.01
C ILE A 28 -32.44 -35.11 -11.13
N GLU A 29 -32.89 -35.21 -12.39
CA GLU A 29 -32.21 -34.62 -13.55
C GLU A 29 -32.10 -33.08 -13.44
N GLU A 30 -33.19 -32.41 -13.05
CA GLU A 30 -33.20 -30.97 -12.84
C GLU A 30 -32.27 -30.55 -11.71
N LYS A 31 -32.20 -31.34 -10.62
CA LYS A 31 -31.26 -31.10 -9.52
C LYS A 31 -29.80 -31.28 -9.94
N ILE A 32 -29.48 -32.30 -10.73
CA ILE A 32 -28.14 -32.51 -11.28
C ILE A 32 -27.76 -31.32 -12.16
N LYS A 33 -28.66 -30.90 -13.07
CA LYS A 33 -28.42 -29.74 -13.93
C LYS A 33 -28.20 -28.45 -13.11
N GLU A 34 -29.00 -28.21 -12.07
CA GLU A 34 -28.82 -27.05 -11.20
C GLU A 34 -27.45 -27.07 -10.49
N LYS A 35 -26.99 -28.25 -10.07
CA LYS A 35 -25.64 -28.41 -9.50
C LYS A 35 -24.53 -28.19 -10.52
N ASP A 36 -24.71 -28.66 -11.75
CA ASP A 36 -23.76 -28.39 -12.84
C ASP A 36 -23.64 -26.89 -13.13
N ASP A 37 -24.78 -26.20 -13.28
CA ASP A 37 -24.81 -24.75 -13.53
C ASP A 37 -24.10 -23.99 -12.36
N LYS A 38 -24.30 -24.43 -11.11
CA LYS A 38 -23.63 -23.86 -9.92
C LYS A 38 -22.13 -24.14 -9.91
N ILE A 39 -21.72 -25.38 -10.19
CA ILE A 39 -20.31 -25.78 -10.25
C ILE A 39 -19.59 -24.97 -11.32
N GLU A 40 -20.17 -24.81 -12.51
CA GLU A 40 -19.59 -24.01 -13.60
C GLU A 40 -19.38 -22.55 -13.15
N ALA A 41 -20.38 -21.95 -12.52
CA ALA A 41 -20.27 -20.59 -11.98
C ALA A 41 -19.16 -20.46 -10.91
N ILE A 42 -19.04 -21.45 -10.01
CA ILE A 42 -18.00 -21.48 -8.97
C ILE A 42 -16.61 -21.64 -9.60
N VAL A 43 -16.45 -22.51 -10.60
CA VAL A 43 -15.18 -22.71 -11.32
C VAL A 43 -14.75 -21.42 -12.01
N LYS A 44 -15.67 -20.74 -12.68
CA LYS A 44 -15.38 -19.44 -13.30
C LYS A 44 -14.96 -18.38 -12.28
N ASN A 45 -15.65 -18.34 -11.14
CA ASN A 45 -15.27 -17.44 -10.04
C ASN A 45 -13.89 -17.77 -9.47
N LYS A 46 -13.54 -19.07 -9.38
CA LYS A 46 -12.22 -19.53 -8.96
C LYS A 46 -11.13 -19.07 -9.91
N GLU A 47 -11.31 -19.26 -11.21
CA GLU A 47 -10.35 -18.84 -12.23
C GLU A 47 -10.15 -17.31 -12.20
N SER A 48 -11.23 -16.53 -12.10
CA SER A 48 -11.13 -15.08 -11.94
C SER A 48 -10.37 -14.69 -10.68
N ALA A 49 -10.56 -15.44 -9.58
CA ALA A 49 -9.88 -15.20 -8.33
C ALA A 49 -8.36 -15.52 -8.41
N GLU A 50 -7.99 -16.61 -9.08
CA GLU A 50 -6.59 -17.01 -9.33
C GLU A 50 -5.88 -16.03 -10.27
N ASN A 51 -6.58 -15.50 -11.28
CA ASN A 51 -6.06 -14.46 -12.16
C ASN A 51 -5.77 -13.16 -11.39
N TYR A 52 -6.68 -12.75 -10.48
CA TYR A 52 -6.43 -11.58 -9.64
C TYR A 52 -5.26 -11.80 -8.67
N LEU A 53 -5.11 -13.01 -8.12
CA LEU A 53 -3.94 -13.36 -7.30
C LEU A 53 -2.63 -13.23 -8.09
N THR A 54 -2.62 -13.68 -9.34
CA THR A 54 -1.47 -13.54 -10.24
C THR A 54 -1.14 -12.07 -10.54
N ASP A 55 -2.15 -11.23 -10.73
CA ASP A 55 -1.96 -9.78 -10.89
C ASP A 55 -1.36 -9.13 -9.63
N LEU A 56 -1.81 -9.53 -8.44
CA LEU A 56 -1.23 -9.10 -7.17
C LEU A 56 0.25 -9.51 -7.05
N ASP A 57 0.60 -10.73 -7.43
CA ASP A 57 2.00 -11.19 -7.43
C ASP A 57 2.89 -10.40 -8.39
N ASN A 58 2.37 -10.05 -9.57
CA ASN A 58 3.07 -9.20 -10.53
C ASN A 58 3.29 -7.79 -9.96
N LYS A 59 2.28 -7.21 -9.30
CA LYS A 59 2.37 -5.91 -8.63
C LYS A 59 3.39 -5.92 -7.49
N ILE A 60 3.42 -6.98 -6.67
CA ILE A 60 4.42 -7.16 -5.62
C ILE A 60 5.83 -7.23 -6.23
N THR A 61 6.01 -8.04 -7.27
CA THR A 61 7.30 -8.15 -7.97
C THR A 61 7.76 -6.81 -8.57
N GLN A 62 6.83 -6.00 -9.08
CA GLN A 62 7.14 -4.65 -9.55
C GLN A 62 7.53 -3.74 -8.38
N LEU A 63 6.80 -3.80 -7.26
CA LEU A 63 7.11 -3.02 -6.06
C LEU A 63 8.50 -3.36 -5.51
N GLU A 64 8.90 -4.63 -5.51
CA GLU A 64 10.25 -5.04 -5.12
C GLU A 64 11.35 -4.41 -6.01
N LYS A 65 11.09 -4.25 -7.32
CA LYS A 65 12.00 -3.55 -8.23
C LYS A 65 12.07 -2.07 -7.92
N GLU A 66 10.93 -1.44 -7.64
CA GLU A 66 10.86 -0.04 -7.21
C GLU A 66 11.63 0.16 -5.90
N TYR A 67 11.48 -0.74 -4.92
CA TYR A 67 12.20 -0.71 -3.65
C TYR A 67 13.72 -0.77 -3.85
N LYS A 68 14.20 -1.67 -4.71
CA LYS A 68 15.63 -1.75 -5.05
C LYS A 68 16.15 -0.46 -5.69
N LYS A 69 15.35 0.16 -6.56
CA LYS A 69 15.70 1.44 -7.19
C LYS A 69 15.79 2.55 -6.14
N VAL A 70 14.80 2.68 -5.28
CA VAL A 70 14.77 3.68 -4.20
C VAL A 70 15.91 3.47 -3.22
N LEU A 71 16.29 2.23 -2.91
CA LEU A 71 17.45 1.94 -2.07
C LEU A 71 18.77 2.45 -2.69
N VAL A 72 18.95 2.30 -4.01
CA VAL A 72 20.13 2.85 -4.71
C VAL A 72 20.12 4.38 -4.69
N GLU A 73 18.96 5.00 -4.90
CA GLU A 73 18.80 6.45 -4.87
C GLU A 73 19.01 7.01 -3.45
N LYS A 74 18.55 6.31 -2.41
CA LYS A 74 18.80 6.63 -1.01
C LYS A 74 20.28 6.59 -0.67
N ASN A 75 20.98 5.51 -1.00
CA ASN A 75 22.44 5.42 -0.81
C ASN A 75 23.20 6.55 -1.53
N THR A 76 22.73 6.93 -2.73
CA THR A 76 23.32 8.05 -3.48
C THR A 76 23.03 9.39 -2.79
N SER A 77 21.82 9.58 -2.28
CA SER A 77 21.43 10.79 -1.55
C SER A 77 22.14 10.92 -0.21
N GLU A 78 22.40 9.82 0.51
CA GLU A 78 23.18 9.81 1.76
C GLU A 78 24.63 10.26 1.54
N LYS A 79 25.26 9.83 0.44
CA LYS A 79 26.59 10.33 0.05
C LYS A 79 26.57 11.83 -0.22
N LYS A 80 25.59 12.31 -1.00
CA LYS A 80 25.43 13.75 -1.26
C LYS A 80 25.16 14.54 0.01
N LEU A 81 24.34 14.01 0.93
CA LEU A 81 24.07 14.64 2.22
C LEU A 81 25.34 14.73 3.07
N THR A 82 26.19 13.71 3.04
CA THR A 82 27.50 13.73 3.70
C THR A 82 28.40 14.83 3.12
N GLU A 83 28.46 14.95 1.78
CA GLU A 83 29.20 16.02 1.11
C GLU A 83 28.66 17.42 1.44
N ILE A 84 27.33 17.57 1.44
CA ILE A 84 26.66 18.83 1.82
C ILE A 84 27.01 19.19 3.28
N ASN A 85 26.92 18.22 4.21
CA ASN A 85 27.27 18.45 5.61
C ASN A 85 28.73 18.85 5.79
N GLN A 86 29.66 18.25 5.04
CA GLN A 86 31.07 18.67 5.05
C GLN A 86 31.25 20.11 4.54
N LYS A 87 30.55 20.49 3.46
CA LYS A 87 30.55 21.87 2.94
C LYS A 87 29.97 22.85 3.96
N ILE A 88 28.87 22.48 4.62
CA ILE A 88 28.24 23.25 5.70
C ILE A 88 29.24 23.49 6.83
N THR A 89 29.88 22.46 7.36
CA THR A 89 30.88 22.61 8.43
C THR A 89 32.04 23.51 8.03
N ALA A 90 32.56 23.35 6.80
CA ALA A 90 33.64 24.19 6.30
C ALA A 90 33.21 25.66 6.11
N LEU A 91 31.99 25.91 5.65
CA LEU A 91 31.42 27.26 5.51
C LEU A 91 31.16 27.89 6.87
N GLU A 92 30.58 27.17 7.82
CA GLU A 92 30.34 27.65 9.18
C GLU A 92 31.65 28.06 9.87
N GLU A 93 32.70 27.27 9.72
CA GLU A 93 34.02 27.61 10.26
C GLU A 93 34.61 28.86 9.59
N ARG A 94 34.50 28.97 8.26
CA ARG A 94 34.95 30.15 7.50
C ARG A 94 34.20 31.41 7.94
N ILE A 95 32.88 31.32 8.06
CA ILE A 95 32.00 32.39 8.54
C ILE A 95 32.41 32.80 9.96
N ARG A 96 32.67 31.84 10.85
CA ARG A 96 33.10 32.09 12.23
C ARG A 96 34.44 32.82 12.30
N LEU A 97 35.43 32.37 11.53
CA LEU A 97 36.74 33.01 11.45
C LEU A 97 36.67 34.42 10.86
N ARG A 98 35.89 34.60 9.79
CA ARG A 98 35.70 35.91 9.16
C ARG A 98 34.93 36.89 10.06
N ASN A 99 33.94 36.44 10.82
CA ASN A 99 33.26 37.25 11.84
C ASN A 99 34.24 37.78 12.89
N LYS A 100 35.13 36.93 13.42
CA LYS A 100 36.16 37.37 14.39
C LYS A 100 37.08 38.44 13.80
N LEU A 101 37.52 38.26 12.54
CA LEU A 101 38.33 39.25 11.85
C LEU A 101 37.59 40.58 11.68
N ILE A 102 36.33 40.55 11.26
CA ILE A 102 35.49 41.76 11.12
C ILE A 102 35.33 42.45 12.48
N GLU A 103 35.10 41.71 13.56
CA GLU A 103 34.96 42.24 14.93
C GLU A 103 36.26 42.91 15.41
N GLU A 104 37.41 42.26 15.21
CA GLU A 104 38.73 42.82 15.54
C GLU A 104 39.03 44.08 14.72
N GLN A 105 38.73 44.08 13.42
CA GLN A 105 38.87 45.26 12.56
C GLN A 105 37.97 46.41 13.02
N ALA A 106 36.72 46.13 13.38
CA ALA A 106 35.79 47.14 13.88
C ALA A 106 36.25 47.71 15.23
N ARG A 107 36.71 46.87 16.15
CA ARG A 107 37.24 47.30 17.46
C ARG A 107 38.51 48.15 17.29
N ASN A 108 39.42 47.74 16.40
CA ASN A 108 40.63 48.50 16.10
C ASN A 108 40.29 49.86 15.46
N ALA A 109 39.33 49.91 14.53
CA ALA A 109 38.86 51.16 13.96
C ALA A 109 38.24 52.08 15.02
N GLN A 110 37.46 51.53 15.96
CA GLN A 110 36.82 52.27 17.05
C GLN A 110 37.82 52.75 18.12
N VAL A 111 38.83 51.96 18.48
CA VAL A 111 39.85 52.35 19.46
C VAL A 111 40.80 53.41 18.87
N ASN A 112 41.10 53.33 17.58
CA ASN A 112 41.98 54.28 16.89
C ASN A 112 41.26 55.56 16.41
N GLN A 113 39.93 55.55 16.31
CA GLN A 113 39.12 56.75 16.00
C GLN A 113 38.31 57.16 17.22
N LYS A 114 38.73 58.24 17.89
CA LYS A 114 38.03 58.91 18.99
C LYS A 114 36.73 59.61 18.52
N SER A 115 35.81 58.93 17.85
CA SER A 115 34.48 59.49 17.53
C SER A 115 33.39 58.43 17.36
N ASP A 116 32.22 58.81 17.85
CA ASP A 116 31.09 57.97 18.20
C ASP A 116 30.42 57.21 17.03
N SER A 117 30.02 55.98 17.35
CA SER A 117 28.83 55.27 16.86
C SER A 117 28.77 54.79 15.41
N ILE A 118 29.19 53.54 15.11
CA ILE A 118 28.68 52.77 13.94
C ILE A 118 28.46 51.25 14.19
N ILE A 119 29.03 50.62 15.22
CA ILE A 119 29.16 49.14 15.26
C ILE A 119 28.37 48.47 16.40
N SER A 120 27.05 48.30 16.31
CA SER A 120 26.33 47.42 17.25
C SER A 120 25.24 46.53 16.62
N VAL A 121 24.94 46.69 15.33
CA VAL A 121 23.79 46.02 14.70
C VAL A 121 24.17 44.70 14.01
N MET A 122 25.44 44.51 13.60
CA MET A 122 25.85 43.33 12.83
C MET A 122 26.07 42.06 13.67
N VAL A 123 26.29 42.20 14.98
CA VAL A 123 26.68 41.10 15.89
C VAL A 123 25.46 40.36 16.48
N ASN A 124 24.27 40.97 16.47
CA ASN A 124 23.05 40.45 17.14
C ASN A 124 21.92 40.03 16.17
N ALA A 125 22.17 39.93 14.87
CA ALA A 125 21.13 39.45 13.95
C ALA A 125 20.89 37.95 14.17
N GLU A 126 19.84 37.62 14.93
CA GLU A 126 19.38 36.25 15.19
C GLU A 126 18.87 35.53 13.92
N SER A 127 18.65 36.25 12.81
CA SER A 127 18.18 35.69 11.53
C SER A 127 18.97 36.18 10.29
N LEU A 128 19.06 35.31 9.27
CA LEU A 128 19.69 35.58 7.96
C LEU A 128 19.14 36.83 7.24
N SER A 129 17.85 37.12 7.40
CA SER A 129 17.15 38.26 6.78
C SER A 129 17.58 39.62 7.35
N ASP A 130 17.87 39.67 8.65
CA ASP A 130 18.23 40.91 9.34
C ASP A 130 19.68 41.31 9.07
N ALA A 131 20.56 40.32 8.87
CA ALA A 131 21.96 40.56 8.52
C ALA A 131 22.14 41.11 7.09
N VAL A 132 21.34 40.64 6.12
CA VAL A 132 21.37 41.09 4.72
C VAL A 132 20.87 42.54 4.61
N THR A 133 19.77 42.87 5.29
CA THR A 133 19.19 44.22 5.27
C THR A 133 20.10 45.25 5.97
N ALA A 134 20.78 44.86 7.05
CA ALA A 134 21.76 45.71 7.73
C ALA A 134 23.03 45.96 6.91
N ALA A 135 23.49 44.97 6.13
CA ALA A 135 24.70 45.08 5.33
C ALA A 135 24.57 46.03 4.12
N ILE A 136 23.39 46.09 3.50
CA ILE A 136 23.09 47.01 2.39
C ILE A 136 23.10 48.49 2.85
N GLY A 137 22.90 48.75 4.15
CA GLY A 137 22.93 50.10 4.71
C GLY A 137 24.31 50.71 4.96
N MET A 138 25.39 49.92 4.93
CA MET A 138 26.74 50.35 5.33
C MET A 138 27.75 50.52 4.18
N THR A 139 27.35 50.32 2.92
CA THR A 139 28.24 50.06 1.77
C THR A 139 29.13 51.22 1.28
N LYS A 140 29.20 52.38 1.95
CA LYS A 140 29.89 53.55 1.39
C LYS A 140 31.24 53.93 1.99
N LEU A 141 31.75 53.24 3.01
CA LEU A 141 33.06 53.58 3.59
C LEU A 141 33.94 52.34 3.78
N ILE A 142 35.01 52.26 2.97
CA ILE A 142 36.15 51.31 2.99
C ILE A 142 35.97 50.08 2.08
N SER A 143 36.60 50.11 0.89
CA SER A 143 36.48 49.08 -0.18
C SER A 143 36.96 47.68 0.23
N ALA A 144 38.07 47.55 0.95
CA ALA A 144 38.58 46.25 1.40
C ALA A 144 37.71 45.61 2.51
N SER A 145 37.11 46.44 3.37
CA SER A 145 36.17 45.96 4.40
C SER A 145 34.81 45.58 3.78
N ASN A 146 34.40 46.27 2.71
CA ASN A 146 33.22 45.90 1.94
C ASN A 146 33.35 44.53 1.25
N GLU A 147 34.51 44.19 0.69
CA GLU A 147 34.74 42.88 0.05
C GLU A 147 34.64 41.72 1.04
N ILE A 148 35.23 41.88 2.24
CA ILE A 148 35.14 40.88 3.32
C ILE A 148 33.69 40.72 3.79
N MET A 149 32.95 41.82 3.92
CA MET A 149 31.54 41.79 4.31
C MET A 149 30.66 41.11 3.25
N GLN A 150 30.87 41.44 1.97
CA GLN A 150 30.12 40.82 0.87
C GLN A 150 30.37 39.32 0.81
N ALA A 151 31.62 38.87 0.90
CA ALA A 151 31.95 37.45 0.94
C ALA A 151 31.32 36.73 2.15
N GLN A 152 31.08 37.43 3.27
CA GLN A 152 30.39 36.89 4.44
C GLN A 152 28.89 36.71 4.21
N ILE A 153 28.26 37.63 3.47
CA ILE A 153 26.85 37.55 3.09
C ILE A 153 26.66 36.37 2.14
N ASP A 154 27.48 36.30 1.09
CA ASP A 154 27.41 35.24 0.09
C ASP A 154 27.62 33.84 0.72
N ASP A 155 28.59 33.70 1.63
CA ASP A 155 28.82 32.43 2.34
C ASP A 155 27.62 32.07 3.26
N LYS A 156 26.93 33.04 3.86
CA LYS A 156 25.73 32.82 4.69
C LYS A 156 24.52 32.42 3.85
N GLU A 157 24.30 33.06 2.70
CA GLU A 157 23.24 32.69 1.76
C GLU A 157 23.44 31.26 1.24
N ASN A 158 24.66 30.93 0.81
CA ASN A 158 25.02 29.58 0.37
C ASN A 158 24.82 28.54 1.50
N LEU A 159 25.13 28.89 2.76
CA LEU A 159 24.87 28.00 3.90
C LEU A 159 23.38 27.70 4.09
N ASP A 160 22.51 28.71 3.95
CA ASP A 160 21.06 28.53 4.04
C ASP A 160 20.51 27.66 2.91
N GLU A 161 20.98 27.89 1.68
CA GLU A 161 20.63 27.06 0.53
C GLU A 161 21.03 25.59 0.73
N LEU A 162 22.25 25.34 1.21
CA LEU A 162 22.73 23.98 1.49
C LEU A 162 21.94 23.30 2.61
N LYS A 163 21.55 24.03 3.67
CA LYS A 163 20.71 23.49 4.75
C LYS A 163 19.33 23.11 4.24
N LYS A 164 18.70 23.97 3.42
CA LYS A 164 17.41 23.68 2.77
C LYS A 164 17.50 22.50 1.81
N GLU A 165 18.58 22.40 1.03
CA GLU A 165 18.79 21.25 0.14
C GLU A 165 18.92 19.95 0.95
N ALA A 166 19.68 19.97 2.05
CA ALA A 166 19.85 18.83 2.94
C ALA A 166 18.50 18.38 3.56
N GLU A 167 17.73 19.31 4.14
CA GLU A 167 16.41 19.03 4.72
C GLU A 167 15.46 18.45 3.67
N LYS A 168 15.38 19.07 2.49
CA LYS A 168 14.53 18.59 1.39
C LYS A 168 14.88 17.16 0.97
N LYS A 169 16.17 16.83 0.86
CA LYS A 169 16.62 15.47 0.51
C LYS A 169 16.20 14.43 1.55
N VAL A 170 16.28 14.76 2.83
CA VAL A 170 15.85 13.86 3.91
C VAL A 170 14.34 13.66 3.84
N THR A 171 13.55 14.75 3.76
CA THR A 171 12.09 14.66 3.69
C THR A 171 11.59 13.90 2.46
N ASP A 172 12.18 14.14 1.28
CA ASP A 172 11.80 13.44 0.06
C ASP A 172 12.07 11.92 0.19
N ALA A 173 13.23 11.54 0.74
CA ALA A 173 13.59 10.13 0.95
C ALA A 173 12.66 9.42 1.96
N GLU A 174 12.28 10.09 3.05
CA GLU A 174 11.32 9.54 4.02
C GLU A 174 9.94 9.37 3.42
N LYS A 175 9.46 10.35 2.64
CA LYS A 175 8.15 10.30 1.98
C LYS A 175 8.08 9.15 0.97
N GLU A 176 9.12 8.99 0.17
CA GLU A 176 9.19 7.90 -0.81
C GLU A 176 9.24 6.53 -0.14
N THR A 177 10.04 6.38 0.94
CA THR A 177 10.11 5.14 1.73
C THR A 177 8.74 4.77 2.31
N ARG A 178 8.07 5.72 2.98
CA ARG A 178 6.73 5.48 3.56
C ARG A 178 5.70 5.10 2.51
N SER A 179 5.71 5.78 1.35
CA SER A 179 4.77 5.47 0.27
C SER A 179 4.95 4.04 -0.27
N LEU A 180 6.18 3.53 -0.30
CA LEU A 180 6.45 2.15 -0.70
C LEU A 180 5.99 1.15 0.37
N GLU A 181 6.24 1.44 1.65
CA GLU A 181 5.80 0.59 2.78
C GLU A 181 4.27 0.48 2.85
N GLU A 182 3.55 1.59 2.64
CA GLU A 182 2.08 1.59 2.59
C GLU A 182 1.56 0.69 1.45
N LYS A 183 2.12 0.85 0.25
CA LYS A 183 1.75 0.01 -0.92
C LYS A 183 2.06 -1.47 -0.69
N GLU A 184 3.17 -1.78 -0.02
CA GLU A 184 3.55 -3.16 0.29
C GLU A 184 2.52 -3.80 1.21
N ASN A 185 2.14 -3.11 2.29
CA ASN A 185 1.14 -3.59 3.24
C ASN A 185 -0.22 -3.81 2.57
N ASP A 186 -0.69 -2.86 1.76
CA ASP A 186 -1.96 -2.97 1.03
C ASP A 186 -1.97 -4.18 0.08
N LEU A 187 -0.87 -4.43 -0.63
CA LEU A 187 -0.75 -5.57 -1.54
C LEU A 187 -0.69 -6.90 -0.79
N ILE A 188 0.02 -6.96 0.34
CA ILE A 188 0.08 -8.17 1.18
C ILE A 188 -1.31 -8.49 1.75
N GLU A 189 -2.03 -7.49 2.26
CA GLU A 189 -3.39 -7.66 2.78
C GLU A 189 -4.34 -8.15 1.68
N ALA A 190 -4.28 -7.53 0.50
CA ALA A 190 -5.08 -7.94 -0.65
C ALA A 190 -4.77 -9.39 -1.05
N LYS A 191 -3.49 -9.79 -1.06
CA LYS A 191 -3.06 -11.15 -1.39
C LYS A 191 -3.56 -12.18 -0.39
N LEU A 192 -3.48 -11.88 0.91
CA LEU A 192 -3.98 -12.77 1.97
C LEU A 192 -5.49 -12.93 1.87
N THR A 193 -6.22 -11.82 1.73
CA THR A 193 -7.68 -11.82 1.54
C THR A 193 -8.07 -12.64 0.32
N GLN A 194 -7.34 -12.49 -0.79
CA GLN A 194 -7.60 -13.22 -2.02
C GLN A 194 -7.34 -14.72 -1.87
N SER A 195 -6.27 -15.11 -1.15
CA SER A 195 -5.96 -16.51 -0.85
C SER A 195 -7.06 -17.16 0.00
N ILE A 196 -7.55 -16.45 1.02
CA ILE A 196 -8.71 -16.90 1.82
C ILE A 196 -9.92 -17.10 0.90
N LYS A 197 -10.20 -16.15 0.00
CA LYS A 197 -11.33 -16.25 -0.92
C LYS A 197 -11.24 -17.48 -1.84
N ILE A 198 -10.07 -17.79 -2.36
CA ILE A 198 -9.83 -18.98 -3.19
C ILE A 198 -10.07 -20.27 -2.39
N ASN A 199 -9.66 -20.31 -1.13
CA ASN A 199 -9.91 -21.44 -0.24
C ASN A 199 -11.41 -21.63 0.04
N GLU A 200 -12.14 -20.56 0.32
CA GLU A 200 -13.60 -20.60 0.48
C GLU A 200 -14.31 -21.10 -0.79
N ILE A 201 -13.93 -20.57 -1.96
CA ILE A 201 -14.47 -21.00 -3.26
C ILE A 201 -14.19 -22.50 -3.48
N SER A 202 -12.97 -22.96 -3.15
CA SER A 202 -12.59 -24.37 -3.29
C SER A 202 -13.39 -25.29 -2.35
N ALA A 203 -13.67 -24.85 -1.12
CA ALA A 203 -14.52 -25.59 -0.19
C ALA A 203 -15.98 -25.67 -0.66
N SER A 204 -16.51 -24.57 -1.20
CA SER A 204 -17.85 -24.54 -1.81
C SER A 204 -17.92 -25.46 -3.03
N LEU A 205 -16.92 -25.44 -3.90
CA LEU A 205 -16.82 -26.33 -5.06
C LEU A 205 -16.86 -27.80 -4.65
N ALA A 206 -16.07 -28.20 -3.65
CA ALA A 206 -16.06 -29.57 -3.15
C ALA A 206 -17.42 -30.00 -2.59
N THR A 207 -18.13 -29.09 -1.92
CA THR A 207 -19.47 -29.34 -1.39
C THR A 207 -20.48 -29.56 -2.51
N GLU A 208 -20.51 -28.67 -3.51
CA GLU A 208 -21.42 -28.79 -4.65
C GLU A 208 -21.14 -30.06 -5.48
N GLN A 209 -19.88 -30.41 -5.69
CA GLN A 209 -19.48 -31.66 -6.36
C GLN A 209 -19.94 -32.91 -5.57
N SER A 210 -19.80 -32.90 -4.25
CA SER A 210 -20.27 -33.99 -3.39
C SER A 210 -21.79 -34.14 -3.43
N GLU A 211 -22.54 -33.04 -3.42
CA GLU A 211 -23.99 -33.06 -3.54
C GLU A 211 -24.45 -33.53 -4.92
N LYS A 212 -23.78 -33.11 -6.00
CA LYS A 212 -24.04 -33.62 -7.34
C LYS A 212 -23.87 -35.15 -7.40
N ALA A 213 -22.76 -35.67 -6.88
CA ALA A 213 -22.49 -37.11 -6.85
C ALA A 213 -23.58 -37.90 -6.10
N LYS A 214 -24.16 -37.33 -5.02
CA LYS A 214 -25.30 -37.94 -4.33
C LYS A 214 -26.53 -38.06 -5.23
N PHE A 215 -26.86 -37.02 -6.00
CA PHE A 215 -27.99 -37.07 -6.93
C PHE A 215 -27.75 -38.02 -8.10
N GLU A 216 -26.53 -38.10 -8.63
CA GLU A 216 -26.15 -39.07 -9.66
C GLU A 216 -26.29 -40.52 -9.16
N ASN A 217 -25.85 -40.81 -7.93
CA ASN A 217 -26.03 -42.13 -7.32
C ASN A 217 -27.51 -42.48 -7.13
N GLN A 218 -28.33 -41.52 -6.67
CA GLN A 218 -29.78 -41.71 -6.53
C GLN A 218 -30.45 -41.99 -7.88
N LYS A 219 -30.02 -41.30 -8.95
CA LYS A 219 -30.49 -41.56 -10.32
C LYS A 219 -30.18 -42.98 -10.76
N GLN A 220 -28.94 -43.42 -10.59
CA GLN A 220 -28.51 -44.78 -10.96
C GLN A 220 -29.27 -45.87 -10.18
N GLU A 221 -29.50 -45.67 -8.87
CA GLU A 221 -30.30 -46.61 -8.07
C GLU A 221 -31.77 -46.64 -8.49
N ALA A 222 -32.34 -45.49 -8.86
CA ALA A 222 -33.72 -45.42 -9.36
C ALA A 222 -33.85 -46.13 -10.72
N GLU A 223 -32.88 -45.94 -11.62
CA GLU A 223 -32.84 -46.61 -12.92
C GLU A 223 -32.70 -48.13 -12.79
N LYS A 224 -31.81 -48.61 -11.91
CA LYS A 224 -31.66 -50.05 -11.62
C LYS A 224 -32.93 -50.67 -11.09
N ARG A 225 -33.58 -50.05 -10.09
CA ARG A 225 -34.84 -50.55 -9.54
C ARG A 225 -35.94 -50.64 -10.59
N ARG A 226 -36.07 -49.61 -11.43
CA ARG A 226 -37.02 -49.60 -12.55
C ARG A 226 -36.75 -50.75 -13.53
N GLU A 227 -35.48 -51.03 -13.85
CA GLU A 227 -35.12 -52.15 -14.73
C GLU A 227 -35.42 -53.52 -14.10
N GLU A 228 -35.17 -53.68 -12.80
CA GLU A 228 -35.50 -54.91 -12.05
C GLU A 228 -37.01 -55.16 -12.01
N GLU A 229 -37.81 -54.12 -11.75
CA GLU A 229 -39.27 -54.21 -11.77
C GLU A 229 -39.81 -54.56 -13.16
N LEU A 230 -39.28 -53.94 -14.22
CA LEU A 230 -39.67 -54.28 -15.59
C LEU A 230 -39.31 -55.72 -15.97
N LYS A 231 -38.18 -56.25 -15.50
CA LYS A 231 -37.80 -57.66 -15.67
C LYS A 231 -38.67 -58.62 -14.86
N ALA A 232 -39.20 -58.19 -13.72
CA ALA A 232 -40.09 -59.02 -12.89
C ALA A 232 -41.52 -59.12 -13.45
N ILE A 233 -41.90 -58.19 -14.33
CA ILE A 233 -43.24 -58.13 -14.96
C ILE A 233 -43.24 -58.79 -16.35
N ALA A 234 -42.07 -58.99 -16.97
CA ALA A 234 -41.88 -59.64 -18.26
C ALA A 234 -41.73 -61.17 -18.13
#